data_AF-A0A5N9EH01-F1
#
_entry.id   AF-A0A5N9EH01-F1
#
_cell.length_a   1.000
_cell.length_b   1.000
_cell.length_c   1.000
_cell.angle_alpha   90.00
_cell.angle_beta   90.00
_cell.angle_gamma   90.00
#
_symmetry.space_group_name_H-M   'P 1'
#
loop_
_entity.id
_entity.type
_entity.pdbx_description
1 polymer ?
#
loop_
_entity_poly.entity_id
_entity_poly.type
_entity_poly.pdbx_seq_one_letter_code
_entity_poly.pdbx_strand_id
1 'polypeptide(L)' 'MAMEPSFDRQAFLHLAKEAGLDIHSPHMNELFSYTQVVLTSLKSLHDYSVAGFEPDMAFSPPRDQSG' A
#
# COMPACT_ATOMS: atom_id res chain seq x y z
N MET A 1 -21.15 -4.42 -8.15
CA MET A 1 -19.73 -4.75 -8.34
C MET A 1 -18.93 -3.55 -7.86
N ALA A 2 -18.14 -3.70 -6.79
CA ALA A 2 -17.24 -2.63 -6.40
C ALA A 2 -16.16 -2.52 -7.48
N MET A 3 -15.96 -1.32 -8.02
CA MET A 3 -14.88 -1.05 -8.98
C MET A 3 -13.58 -1.21 -8.20
N GLU A 4 -12.75 -2.20 -8.53
CA GLU A 4 -11.41 -2.26 -7.94
C GLU A 4 -10.69 -0.96 -8.32
N PRO A 5 -10.22 -0.17 -7.34
CA PRO A 5 -9.47 1.03 -7.65
C PRO A 5 -8.21 0.62 -8.41
N SER A 6 -8.08 1.06 -9.66
CA SER A 6 -6.89 0.79 -10.45
C SER A 6 -5.72 1.57 -9.87
N PHE A 7 -4.64 0.87 -9.52
CA PHE A 7 -3.40 1.51 -9.11
C PHE A 7 -2.68 2.09 -10.34
N ASP A 8 -2.96 3.35 -10.64
CA ASP A 8 -2.37 4.08 -11.75
C ASP A 8 -1.19 4.96 -11.32
N ARG A 9 -0.59 5.64 -12.29
CA ARG A 9 0.58 6.50 -12.08
C ARG A 9 0.29 7.66 -11.13
N GLN A 10 -0.92 8.22 -11.14
CA GLN A 10 -1.28 9.34 -10.29
C GLN A 10 -1.43 8.90 -8.84
N ALA A 11 -2.09 7.77 -8.60
CA ALA A 11 -2.19 7.15 -7.28
C ALA A 11 -0.80 6.81 -6.72
N PHE A 12 0.09 6.26 -7.56
CA PHE A 12 1.49 6.01 -7.18
C PHE A 12 2.22 7.28 -6.74
N LEU A 13 2.18 8.35 -7.53
CA LEU A 13 2.88 9.60 -7.19
C LEU A 13 2.31 10.26 -5.93
N HIS A 14 1.00 10.16 -5.73
CA HIS A 14 0.37 10.63 -4.50
C HIS A 14 0.91 9.88 -3.28
N LEU A 15 0.88 8.54 -3.28
CA LEU A 15 1.40 7.73 -2.17
C LEU A 15 2.91 7.91 -1.96
N ALA A 16 3.69 8.03 -3.04
CA ALA A 16 5.12 8.29 -2.96
C ALA A 16 5.40 9.60 -2.22
N LYS A 17 4.62 10.66 -2.52
CA LYS A 17 4.70 11.94 -1.82
C LYS A 17 4.34 11.81 -0.33
N GLU A 18 3.24 11.12 -0.01
CA GLU A 18 2.82 10.89 1.39
C GLU A 18 3.86 10.05 2.18
N ALA A 19 4.59 9.17 1.50
CA ALA A 19 5.71 8.43 2.07
C ALA A 19 7.02 9.26 2.19
N GLY A 20 7.00 10.53 1.79
CA GLY A 20 8.15 11.44 1.87
C GLY A 20 9.18 11.30 0.74
N LEU A 21 8.80 10.67 -0.38
CA LEU A 21 9.68 10.55 -1.55
C LEU A 21 9.64 11.81 -2.43
N ASP A 22 10.78 12.12 -3.04
CA ASP A 22 10.85 13.14 -4.10
C ASP A 22 10.23 12.60 -5.40
N ILE A 23 9.02 13.07 -5.72
CA ILE A 23 8.28 12.70 -6.92
C ILE A 23 8.89 13.24 -8.22
N HIS A 24 9.86 14.15 -8.15
CA HIS A 24 10.59 14.67 -9.31
C HIS A 24 11.87 13.89 -9.61
N SER A 25 12.21 12.92 -8.77
CA SER A 25 13.35 12.03 -9.00
C SER A 25 13.23 11.29 -10.34
N PRO A 26 14.33 11.15 -11.11
CA PRO A 26 14.33 10.39 -12.36
C PRO A 26 13.99 8.90 -12.16
N HIS A 27 14.11 8.39 -10.94
CA HIS A 27 13.85 6.98 -10.61
C HIS A 27 12.36 6.66 -10.40
N MET A 28 11.45 7.63 -10.45
CA MET A 28 10.01 7.38 -10.20
C MET A 28 9.36 6.44 -11.22
N ASN A 29 9.86 6.41 -12.47
CA ASN A 29 9.35 5.47 -13.48
C ASN A 29 9.75 4.02 -13.17
N GLU A 30 10.99 3.83 -12.72
CA GLU A 30 11.52 2.53 -12.33
C GLU A 30 10.80 2.02 -11.07
N LEU A 31 10.67 2.88 -10.05
CA LEU A 31 9.96 2.55 -8.82
C LEU A 31 8.48 2.23 -9.08
N PHE A 32 7.82 2.96 -9.99
CA PHE A 32 6.43 2.64 -10.39
C PHE A 32 6.33 1.25 -11.00
N SER A 33 7.21 0.93 -11.95
CA SER A 33 7.25 -0.40 -12.59
C SER A 33 7.47 -1.51 -11.57
N TYR A 34 8.42 -1.32 -10.64
CA TYR A 34 8.68 -2.27 -9.57
C TYR A 34 7.46 -2.44 -8.65
N THR A 35 6.80 -1.35 -8.27
CA THR A 35 5.59 -1.38 -7.42
C THR A 35 4.48 -2.18 -8.09
N GLN A 36 4.29 -2.05 -9.40
CA GLN A 36 3.30 -2.84 -10.14
C GLN A 36 3.60 -4.34 -10.11
N VAL A 37 4.87 -4.74 -10.20
CA VAL A 37 5.29 -6.14 -10.08
C VAL A 37 4.98 -6.68 -8.67
N VAL A 38 5.33 -5.92 -7.63
CA VAL A 38 5.04 -6.29 -6.24
C VAL A 38 3.54 -6.45 -6.00
N LEU A 39 2.73 -5.46 -6.39
CA LEU A 39 1.27 -5.53 -6.26
C LEU A 39 0.68 -6.73 -7.01
N THR A 40 1.20 -7.04 -8.19
CA THR A 40 0.77 -8.21 -8.95
C THR A 40 1.09 -9.51 -8.22
N SER A 41 2.27 -9.62 -7.60
CA SER A 41 2.66 -10.81 -6.82
C SER A 41 1.75 -11.05 -5.61
N LEU A 42 1.27 -9.97 -4.98
CA LEU A 42 0.39 -10.00 -3.82
C LEU A 42 -1.05 -10.40 -4.16
N LYS A 43 -1.46 -10.39 -5.44
CA LYS A 43 -2.82 -10.80 -5.82
C LYS A 43 -3.14 -12.24 -5.41
N SER A 44 -2.13 -13.10 -5.33
CA SER A 44 -2.25 -14.48 -4.82
C SER A 44 -2.78 -14.55 -3.38
N LEU A 45 -2.65 -13.48 -2.59
CA LEU A 45 -3.20 -13.42 -1.23
C LEU A 45 -4.74 -13.43 -1.20
N HIS A 46 -5.42 -13.01 -2.28
CA HIS A 46 -6.88 -13.05 -2.36
C HIS A 46 -7.45 -14.48 -2.33
N ASP A 47 -6.63 -15.48 -2.66
CA ASP A 47 -7.04 -16.89 -2.67
C ASP A 47 -7.06 -17.51 -1.27
N TYR A 48 -6.51 -16.82 -0.26
CA TYR A 48 -6.47 -17.29 1.12
C TYR A 48 -7.68 -16.77 1.90
N SER A 49 -8.41 -17.70 2.54
CA SER A 49 -9.46 -17.34 3.49
C SER A 49 -8.86 -16.93 4.83
N VAL A 50 -9.23 -15.73 5.30
CA VAL A 50 -8.91 -15.23 6.64
C VAL A 50 -10.13 -15.27 7.58
N ALA A 51 -11.20 -15.98 7.19
CA ALA A 51 -12.41 -16.07 7.98
C ALA A 51 -12.12 -16.76 9.34
N GLY A 52 -12.48 -16.08 10.44
CA GLY A 52 -12.26 -16.57 11.80
C GLY A 52 -10.87 -16.31 12.38
N PHE A 53 -9.98 -15.63 11.65
CA PHE A 53 -8.68 -15.19 12.15
C PHE A 53 -8.74 -13.70 12.52
N GLU A 54 -8.33 -13.36 13.74
CA GLU A 54 -8.12 -11.96 14.12
C GLU A 54 -6.74 -11.51 13.60
N PRO A 55 -6.64 -10.33 12.97
CA PRO A 55 -5.35 -9.76 12.59
C PRO A 55 -4.55 -9.46 13.87
N ASP A 56 -3.26 -9.78 13.86
CA ASP A 56 -2.39 -9.43 14.96
C ASP A 56 -2.28 -7.89 15.09
N MET A 57 -2.86 -7.36 16.16
CA MET A 57 -2.91 -5.92 16.45
C MET A 57 -1.63 -5.40 17.13
N ALA A 58 -0.49 -6.07 16.93
CA ALA A 58 0.82 -5.72 17.51
C ALA A 58 1.28 -4.28 17.25
N PHE A 59 0.70 -3.58 16.28
CA PHE A 59 0.96 -2.17 15.99
C PHE A 59 -0.23 -1.27 16.37
N SER A 60 -0.57 -1.22 17.66
CA SER A 60 -1.38 -0.11 18.19
C SER A 60 -0.43 1.00 18.67
N PRO A 61 -0.36 2.18 18.02
CA PRO A 61 0.41 3.29 18.56
C PRO A 61 -0.07 3.59 19.99
N PRO A 62 0.84 3.94 20.92
CA PRO A 62 0.46 4.26 22.28
C PRO A 62 -0.65 5.32 22.27
N ARG A 63 -1.77 5.05 22.95
CA ARG A 63 -2.77 6.09 23.18
C ARG A 63 -2.10 7.15 24.04
N ASP A 64 -2.01 8.36 23.51
CA ASP A 64 -1.54 9.53 24.24
C ASP A 64 -2.43 9.72 25.47
N GLN A 65 -1.93 9.34 26.65
CA GLN A 65 -2.60 9.57 27.92
C GLN A 65 -2.27 11.00 28.37
N SER A 66 -2.83 11.99 27.68
CA SER A 66 -2.90 13.36 28.18
C SER A 66 -4.20 13.52 28.96
N GLY A 67 -4.15 13.12 30.23
CA GLY A 67 -5.11 13.50 31.26
C GLY A 67 -4.65 14.73 32.02
#